data_AF-A0AB37W2Z6-F1
#
_entry.id   AF-A0AB37W2Z6-F1
#
_cell.length_a   1.000
_cell.length_b   1.000
_cell.length_c   1.000
_cell.angle_alpha   90.00
_cell.angle_beta   90.00
_cell.angle_gamma   90.00
#
_symmetry.space_group_name_H-M   'P 1'
#
loop_
_entity.id
_entity.type
_entity.pdbx_description
1 polymer ?
#
loop_
_entity_poly.entity_id
_entity_poly.type
_entity_poly.pdbx_seq_one_letter_code
_entity_poly.pdbx_strand_id
1 'polypeptide(L)'
;MPGTTQEPTQVPIIDPTSENNEEIDPAVDRDRIRVLPGATETAASFQFDGEDHTLGNALRYIIHKNPDVEFCGYSIPHPSEAKMNLRIQTYDGVSVYTVLEKGLEDLMNMCDVVEQKFTIARDDFVNKMEE
;
A
#
# COMPACT_ATOMS: atom_id res chain seq x y z
N MET A 1 25.67 36.79 6.35
CA MET A 1 25.90 35.56 5.58
C MET A 1 24.58 34.81 5.54
N PRO A 2 23.90 34.67 4.39
CA PRO A 2 22.68 33.89 4.32
C PRO A 2 23.04 32.40 4.24
N GLY A 3 22.56 31.64 5.23
CA GLY A 3 22.73 30.19 5.29
C GLY A 3 21.96 29.51 4.17
N THR A 4 22.65 28.65 3.42
CA THR A 4 22.07 27.78 2.40
C THR A 4 21.21 26.73 3.11
N THR A 5 19.89 26.87 3.02
CA THR A 5 18.96 25.76 3.28
C THR A 5 19.25 24.69 2.22
N GLN A 6 19.84 23.57 2.62
CA GLN A 6 19.94 22.40 1.74
C GLN A 6 18.53 21.82 1.60
N GLU A 7 18.02 21.81 0.36
CA GLU A 7 16.81 21.07 0.02
C GLU A 7 17.02 19.58 0.36
N PRO A 8 15.99 18.90 0.92
CA PRO A 8 16.11 17.50 1.27
C PRO A 8 16.46 16.69 0.02
N THR A 9 17.56 15.93 0.09
CA THR A 9 18.01 15.04 -0.98
C THR A 9 16.88 14.07 -1.32
N GLN A 10 16.26 14.24 -2.49
CA GLN A 10 15.25 13.32 -3.00
C GLN A 10 15.92 11.98 -3.26
N VAL A 11 15.51 10.94 -2.54
CA VAL A 11 15.90 9.57 -2.85
C VAL A 11 15.10 9.14 -4.07
N PRO A 12 15.73 8.70 -5.16
CA PRO A 12 15.01 8.27 -6.35
C PRO A 12 14.16 7.03 -6.03
N ILE A 13 12.85 7.15 -6.26
CA ILE A 13 11.90 6.05 -6.15
C ILE A 13 11.82 5.40 -7.53
N ILE A 14 12.26 4.16 -7.61
CA ILE A 14 12.29 3.38 -8.84
C ILE A 14 10.93 2.73 -9.02
N ASP A 15 10.35 2.75 -10.23
CA ASP A 15 9.17 1.96 -10.54
C ASP A 15 9.52 0.46 -10.52
N PRO A 16 9.00 -0.32 -9.54
CA PRO A 16 9.31 -1.74 -9.42
C PRO A 16 8.70 -2.58 -10.57
N THR A 17 7.81 -1.99 -11.37
CA THR A 17 7.18 -2.63 -12.54
C THR A 17 7.80 -2.23 -13.88
N SER A 18 8.73 -1.28 -13.90
CA SER A 18 9.42 -0.83 -15.11
C SER A 18 10.63 -1.71 -15.42
N GLU A 19 10.62 -2.38 -16.60
CA GLU A 19 11.78 -3.14 -17.10
C GLU A 19 13.03 -2.27 -17.30
N ASN A 20 12.86 -0.95 -17.40
CA ASN A 20 13.93 0.02 -17.61
C ASN A 20 14.31 0.81 -16.35
N ASN A 21 13.81 0.42 -15.17
CA ASN A 21 14.13 1.06 -13.90
C ASN A 21 13.82 2.58 -13.94
N GLU A 22 12.71 2.95 -14.58
CA GLU A 22 12.28 4.34 -14.74
C GLU A 22 12.10 5.00 -13.38
N GLU A 23 12.68 6.20 -13.22
CA GLU A 23 12.51 7.01 -12.02
C GLU A 23 11.07 7.55 -11.99
N ILE A 24 10.36 7.26 -10.91
CA ILE A 24 9.07 7.88 -10.65
C ILE A 24 9.34 9.34 -10.27
N ASP A 25 8.75 10.28 -10.99
CA ASP A 25 8.78 11.68 -10.60
C ASP A 25 8.18 11.83 -9.18
N PRO A 26 8.98 12.22 -8.17
CA PRO A 26 8.52 12.30 -6.80
C PRO A 26 7.39 13.34 -6.59
N ALA A 27 7.18 14.25 -7.55
CA ALA A 27 6.03 15.15 -7.54
C ALA A 27 4.72 14.42 -7.89
N VAL A 28 4.77 13.40 -8.75
CA VAL A 28 3.62 12.56 -9.11
C VAL A 28 3.31 11.58 -7.98
N ASP A 29 4.33 11.07 -7.30
CA ASP A 29 4.17 10.11 -6.21
C ASP A 29 3.55 10.71 -4.94
N ARG A 30 3.90 11.96 -4.61
CA ARG A 30 3.36 12.69 -3.44
C ARG A 30 1.84 12.83 -3.45
N ASP A 31 1.23 12.75 -4.62
CA ASP A 31 -0.19 12.98 -4.83
C ASP A 31 -1.01 11.68 -4.95
N ARG A 32 -0.36 10.50 -4.89
CA ARG A 32 -1.03 9.20 -5.05
C ARG A 32 -1.95 8.83 -3.88
N ILE A 33 -1.65 9.29 -2.67
CA ILE A 33 -2.47 9.01 -1.48
C ILE A 33 -2.87 10.34 -0.84
N ARG A 34 -4.19 10.56 -0.71
CA ARG A 34 -4.76 11.78 -0.13
C ARG A 34 -5.69 11.43 1.02
N VAL A 35 -5.60 12.18 2.12
CA VAL A 35 -6.57 12.07 3.21
C VAL A 35 -7.78 12.96 2.89
N LEU A 36 -8.96 12.36 2.85
CA LEU A 36 -10.20 13.10 2.60
C LEU A 36 -10.64 13.87 3.86
N PRO A 37 -11.36 15.00 3.69
CA PRO A 37 -11.83 15.80 4.81
C PRO A 37 -12.76 15.01 5.76
N GLY A 38 -12.68 15.32 7.05
CA GLY A 38 -13.40 14.58 8.11
C GLY A 38 -12.64 13.40 8.69
N ALA A 39 -11.32 13.39 8.55
CA ALA A 39 -10.44 12.46 9.26
C ALA A 39 -10.26 12.86 10.73
N THR A 40 -10.39 11.89 11.62
CA THR A 40 -9.99 11.94 13.03
C THR A 40 -8.82 10.97 13.25
N GLU A 41 -8.22 10.98 14.43
CA GLU A 41 -7.13 10.04 14.76
C GLU A 41 -7.58 8.57 14.70
N THR A 42 -8.85 8.30 15.01
CA THR A 42 -9.45 6.95 15.04
C THR A 42 -10.27 6.61 13.80
N ALA A 43 -10.58 7.57 12.92
CA ALA A 43 -11.37 7.31 11.72
C ALA A 43 -10.99 8.23 10.56
N ALA A 44 -10.45 7.66 9.48
CA ALA A 44 -10.04 8.42 8.29
C ALA A 44 -10.49 7.74 7.00
N SER A 45 -10.67 8.57 5.97
CA SER A 45 -10.87 8.13 4.60
C SER A 45 -9.66 8.54 3.78
N PHE A 46 -9.07 7.57 3.07
CA PHE A 46 -7.94 7.76 2.17
C PHE A 46 -8.41 7.58 0.74
N GLN A 47 -7.94 8.43 -0.17
CA GLN A 47 -8.13 8.29 -1.60
C GLN A 47 -6.79 7.90 -2.23
N PHE A 48 -6.80 6.81 -2.98
CA PHE A 48 -5.68 6.33 -3.77
C PHE A 48 -5.97 6.64 -5.24
N ASP A 49 -5.08 7.40 -5.87
CA ASP A 49 -5.15 7.71 -7.30
C ASP A 49 -4.36 6.65 -8.10
N GLY A 50 -4.97 6.13 -9.16
CA GLY A 50 -4.40 5.09 -10.02
C GLY A 50 -4.61 3.64 -9.54
N GLU A 51 -5.32 3.44 -8.43
CA GLU A 51 -5.54 2.13 -7.82
C GLU A 51 -6.99 1.66 -7.97
N ASP A 52 -7.18 0.34 -7.97
CA ASP A 52 -8.48 -0.32 -8.18
C ASP A 52 -8.76 -1.45 -7.17
N HIS A 53 -9.65 -2.37 -7.54
CA HIS A 53 -10.03 -3.53 -6.73
C HIS A 53 -8.84 -4.43 -6.33
N THR A 54 -7.76 -4.41 -7.11
CA THR A 54 -6.57 -5.25 -6.89
C THR A 54 -5.94 -4.93 -5.54
N LEU A 55 -5.49 -3.69 -5.35
CA LEU A 55 -4.94 -3.23 -4.08
C LEU A 55 -6.04 -3.09 -3.02
N GLY A 56 -7.20 -2.55 -3.39
CA GLY A 56 -8.28 -2.26 -2.45
C GLY A 56 -8.79 -3.48 -1.69
N ASN A 57 -9.07 -4.56 -2.42
CA ASN A 57 -9.60 -5.76 -1.80
C ASN A 57 -8.55 -6.49 -0.96
N ALA A 58 -7.30 -6.54 -1.43
CA ALA A 58 -6.19 -7.13 -0.70
C ALA A 58 -5.94 -6.38 0.62
N LEU A 59 -5.79 -5.05 0.53
CA LEU A 59 -5.52 -4.20 1.69
C LEU A 59 -6.68 -4.22 2.70
N ARG A 60 -7.94 -4.18 2.22
CA ARG A 60 -9.13 -4.35 3.06
C ARG A 60 -9.06 -5.67 3.84
N TYR A 61 -8.68 -6.77 3.18
CA TYR A 61 -8.62 -8.08 3.83
C TYR A 61 -7.58 -8.10 4.95
N ILE A 62 -6.37 -7.59 4.69
CA ILE A 62 -5.27 -7.57 5.66
C ILE A 62 -5.60 -6.67 6.85
N ILE A 63 -6.07 -5.44 6.60
CA ILE A 63 -6.41 -4.49 7.67
C ILE A 63 -7.51 -5.04 8.57
N HIS A 64 -8.49 -5.77 8.01
CA HIS A 64 -9.56 -6.39 8.78
C HIS A 64 -9.11 -7.56 9.68
N LYS A 65 -7.86 -8.04 9.53
CA LYS A 65 -7.28 -9.02 10.45
C LYS A 65 -6.72 -8.38 11.72
N ASN A 66 -6.48 -7.06 11.71
CA ASN A 66 -5.99 -6.36 12.88
C ASN A 66 -7.12 -6.23 13.92
N PRO A 67 -6.98 -6.75 15.16
CA PRO A 67 -8.01 -6.65 16.20
C PRO A 67 -8.33 -5.21 16.62
N ASP A 68 -7.41 -4.28 16.37
CA ASP A 68 -7.58 -2.86 16.69
C ASP A 68 -8.47 -2.11 15.69
N VAL A 69 -8.91 -2.79 14.62
CA VAL A 69 -9.77 -2.22 13.58
C VAL A 69 -11.22 -2.59 13.84
N GLU A 70 -12.05 -1.57 13.96
CA GLU A 70 -13.51 -1.73 14.05
C GLU A 70 -14.12 -1.88 12.65
N PHE A 71 -13.71 -1.02 11.72
CA PHE A 71 -14.26 -0.99 10.38
C PHE A 71 -13.19 -0.73 9.33
N CYS A 72 -13.20 -1.53 8.27
CA CYS A 72 -12.39 -1.28 7.08
C CYS A 72 -13.22 -1.62 5.83
N GLY A 73 -13.28 -0.67 4.89
CA GLY A 73 -13.98 -0.85 3.63
C GLY A 73 -13.38 0.00 2.53
N TYR A 74 -13.43 -0.49 1.29
CA TYR A 74 -13.02 0.28 0.13
C TYR A 74 -14.21 0.43 -0.83
N SER A 75 -14.19 1.50 -1.61
CA SER A 75 -15.20 1.79 -2.63
C SER A 75 -14.57 2.55 -3.79
N ILE A 76 -14.96 2.20 -5.02
CA ILE A 76 -14.64 2.98 -6.21
C ILE A 76 -15.86 3.85 -6.51
N PRO A 77 -15.74 5.19 -6.46
CA PRO A 77 -16.88 6.08 -6.64
C PRO A 77 -17.50 5.97 -8.03
N HIS A 78 -16.67 5.77 -9.07
CA HIS A 78 -17.13 5.58 -10.43
C HIS A 78 -16.13 4.72 -11.23
N PRO A 79 -16.55 3.70 -12.01
CA PRO A 79 -15.64 2.82 -12.74
C PRO A 79 -14.74 3.51 -13.78
N SER A 80 -15.15 4.67 -14.28
CA SER A 80 -14.36 5.45 -15.26
C SER A 80 -13.32 6.36 -14.62
N GLU A 81 -13.29 6.47 -13.29
CA GLU A 81 -12.23 7.18 -12.57
C GLU A 81 -11.35 6.15 -11.87
N ALA A 82 -10.04 6.16 -12.16
CA ALA A 82 -9.06 5.32 -11.47
C ALA A 82 -8.76 5.89 -10.08
N LYS A 83 -9.78 5.91 -9.21
CA LYS A 83 -9.71 6.40 -7.84
C LYS A 83 -10.33 5.38 -6.91
N MET A 84 -9.62 5.06 -5.85
CA MET A 84 -10.10 4.14 -4.83
C MET A 84 -10.17 4.86 -3.48
N ASN A 85 -11.33 4.83 -2.85
CA ASN A 85 -11.50 5.35 -1.49
C ASN A 85 -11.47 4.20 -0.48
N LEU A 86 -10.61 4.30 0.53
CA LEU A 86 -10.49 3.37 1.65
C LEU A 86 -10.89 4.09 2.94
N ARG A 87 -11.86 3.54 3.67
CA ARG A 87 -12.28 4.03 4.99
C ARG A 87 -11.78 3.06 6.05
N ILE A 88 -11.08 3.59 7.05
CA ILE A 88 -10.62 2.85 8.23
C ILE A 88 -11.19 3.52 9.48
N GLN A 89 -11.69 2.70 10.41
CA GLN A 89 -12.07 3.10 11.76
C GLN A 89 -11.44 2.11 12.74
N THR A 90 -10.75 2.64 13.74
CA THR A 90 -10.06 1.90 14.79
C THR A 90 -10.75 2.10 16.12
N TYR A 91 -10.53 1.16 17.04
CA TYR A 91 -10.93 1.35 18.44
C TYR A 91 -10.09 2.45 19.11
N ASP A 92 -10.60 2.94 20.24
CA ASP A 92 -9.98 4.05 20.98
C ASP A 92 -8.51 3.78 21.32
N GLY A 93 -7.65 4.76 21.03
CA GLY A 93 -6.23 4.74 21.39
C GLY A 93 -5.28 4.25 20.30
N VAL A 94 -5.79 3.88 19.11
CA VAL A 94 -4.95 3.47 17.96
C VAL A 94 -5.14 4.43 16.79
N SER A 95 -4.03 4.92 16.24
CA SER A 95 -4.05 5.80 15.08
C SER A 95 -4.34 5.03 13.79
N VAL A 96 -5.26 5.56 12.98
CA VAL A 96 -5.57 5.05 11.64
C VAL A 96 -4.36 5.02 10.71
N TYR A 97 -3.42 5.94 10.88
CA TYR A 97 -2.19 6.00 10.07
C TYR A 97 -1.28 4.81 10.35
N THR A 98 -1.07 4.50 11.64
CA THR A 98 -0.28 3.33 12.06
C THR A 98 -0.91 2.02 11.59
N VAL A 99 -2.24 1.93 11.61
CA VAL A 99 -2.95 0.75 11.10
C VAL A 99 -2.81 0.61 9.59
N LEU A 100 -2.86 1.71 8.84
CA LEU A 100 -2.68 1.70 7.40
C LEU A 100 -1.25 1.27 7.02
N GLU A 101 -0.24 1.87 7.67
CA GLU A 101 1.18 1.52 7.48
C GLU A 101 1.43 0.04 7.77
N LYS A 102 0.96 -0.44 8.93
CA LYS A 102 1.06 -1.86 9.31
C LYS A 102 0.34 -2.76 8.31
N GLY A 103 -0.83 -2.36 7.82
CA GLY A 103 -1.59 -3.13 6.83
C GLY A 103 -0.86 -3.27 5.49
N LEU A 104 -0.13 -2.23 5.07
CA LEU A 104 0.72 -2.29 3.87
C LEU A 104 1.96 -3.17 4.10
N GLU A 105 2.60 -3.06 5.26
CA GLU A 105 3.74 -3.90 5.64
C GLU A 105 3.37 -5.38 5.71
N ASP A 106 2.24 -5.70 6.35
CA ASP A 106 1.70 -7.07 6.43
C ASP A 106 1.36 -7.63 5.04
N LEU A 107 0.89 -6.79 4.11
CA LEU A 107 0.63 -7.19 2.74
C LEU A 107 1.93 -7.53 1.98
N MET A 108 2.98 -6.72 2.14
CA MET A 108 4.30 -7.00 1.57
C MET A 108 4.87 -8.32 2.11
N ASN A 109 4.85 -8.50 3.43
CA ASN A 109 5.30 -9.72 4.09
C ASN A 109 4.52 -10.96 3.60
N MET A 110 3.22 -10.81 3.32
CA MET A 110 2.42 -11.90 2.77
C MET A 110 2.88 -12.29 1.35
N CYS A 111 3.19 -11.31 0.51
CA CYS A 111 3.72 -11.55 -0.83
C CYS A 111 5.06 -12.31 -0.78
N ASP A 112 5.98 -11.90 0.09
CA ASP A 112 7.29 -12.56 0.26
C ASP A 112 7.14 -14.05 0.64
N VAL A 113 6.23 -14.36 1.57
CA VAL A 113 5.96 -15.73 1.99
C VAL A 113 5.36 -16.56 0.84
N VAL A 114 4.48 -15.96 0.02
CA VAL A 114 3.88 -16.63 -1.13
C VAL A 114 4.94 -16.92 -2.20
N GLU A 115 5.78 -15.94 -2.52
CA GLU A 115 6.87 -16.08 -3.49
C GLU A 115 7.86 -17.16 -3.06
N GLN A 116 8.28 -17.15 -1.79
CA GLN A 116 9.20 -18.14 -1.25
C GLN A 116 8.62 -19.55 -1.36
N LYS A 117 7.37 -19.76 -0.94
CA LYS A 117 6.73 -21.09 -0.99
C LYS A 117 6.52 -21.56 -2.42
N PHE A 118 6.16 -20.66 -3.32
CA PHE A 118 6.01 -20.99 -4.73
C PHE A 118 7.34 -21.41 -5.35
N THR A 119 8.41 -20.67 -5.05
CA THR A 119 9.77 -20.96 -5.54
C THR A 119 10.24 -22.34 -5.07
N ILE A 120 10.09 -22.65 -3.78
CA ILE A 120 10.42 -23.98 -3.23
C ILE A 120 9.63 -25.08 -3.94
N ALA A 121 8.30 -24.92 -4.06
CA ALA A 121 7.47 -25.95 -4.68
C ALA A 121 7.77 -26.15 -6.18
N ARG A 122 8.11 -25.07 -6.88
CA ARG A 122 8.55 -25.12 -8.29
C ARG A 122 9.86 -25.87 -8.42
N ASP A 123 10.85 -25.53 -7.59
CA ASP A 123 12.17 -26.15 -7.65
C ASP A 123 12.10 -27.64 -7.30
N ASP A 124 11.30 -28.01 -6.30
CA ASP A 124 10.99 -29.41 -5.96
C ASP A 124 10.33 -30.17 -7.12
N PHE A 125 9.45 -29.51 -7.88
CA PHE A 125 8.80 -30.11 -9.05
C PHE A 125 9.79 -30.33 -10.19
N VAL A 126 10.63 -29.33 -10.49
CA VAL A 126 11.67 -29.43 -11.53
C VAL A 126 12.66 -30.54 -11.21
N ASN A 127 13.16 -30.61 -9.98
CA ASN A 127 14.10 -31.64 -9.54
C ASN A 127 13.53 -33.07 -9.71
N LYS A 128 12.23 -33.26 -9.50
CA LYS A 128 11.55 -34.55 -9.70
C LYS A 128 11.34 -34.95 -11.15
N MET A 129 11.39 -34.00 -12.10
CA MET A 129 11.25 -34.29 -13.53
C MET A 129 12.59 -34.65 -14.18
N GLU A 130 13.70 -34.32 -13.54
CA GLU A 130 15.06 -34.63 -14.02
C GLU A 130 15.57 -36.02 -13.56
N GLU A 131 14.88 -36.66 -12.60
CA GLU A 131 15.07 -38.06 -12.19
C GLU A 131 14.21 -39.04 -13.02
#